data_AF-A0AAN4RQP4-F1
#
_entry.id   AF-A0AAN4RQP4-F1
#
_cell.length_a   1.000
_cell.length_b   1.000
_cell.length_c   1.000
_cell.angle_alpha   90.00
_cell.angle_beta   90.00
_cell.angle_gamma   90.00
#
_symmetry.space_group_name_H-M   'P 1'
#
loop_
_entity.id
_entity.type
_entity.pdbx_description
1 polymer ?
#
loop_
_entity_poly.entity_id
_entity_poly.type
_entity_poly.pdbx_seq_one_letter_code
_entity_poly.pdbx_strand_id
1 'polypeptide(L)'
;MSEIMTLETRIIQVIDKVMACGTDTQMDQAWGELGTNSLDYIKIVVEMEKEFDIEIDDDRLTFVQTDTIADFRDYLVSLIEGDSEHEPD
;
A
#
# COMPACT_ATOMS: atom_id res chain seq x y z
N MET A 1 24.44 -4.20 9.48
CA MET A 1 23.19 -4.99 9.53
C MET A 1 22.61 -4.84 8.14
N SER A 2 22.57 -5.92 7.37
CA SER A 2 22.14 -5.85 5.98
C SER A 2 20.65 -5.55 5.96
N GLU A 3 20.28 -4.35 5.53
CA GLU A 3 18.89 -3.97 5.27
C GLU A 3 18.35 -4.84 4.14
N ILE A 4 17.73 -5.95 4.51
CA ILE A 4 16.76 -6.60 3.64
C ILE A 4 15.57 -5.64 3.67
N MET A 5 15.47 -4.74 2.69
CA MET A 5 14.33 -3.85 2.57
C MET A 5 13.08 -4.71 2.33
N THR A 6 12.31 -4.96 3.38
CA THR A 6 11.03 -5.67 3.32
C THR A 6 9.97 -4.76 2.71
N LEU A 7 9.00 -5.34 2.01
CA LEU A 7 7.85 -4.63 1.43
C LEU A 7 7.20 -3.69 2.45
N GLU A 8 7.07 -4.15 3.69
CA GLU A 8 6.53 -3.39 4.83
C GLU A 8 7.29 -2.09 5.08
N THR A 9 8.62 -2.12 5.02
CA THR A 9 9.47 -0.93 5.21
C THR A 9 9.22 0.09 4.11
N ARG A 10 9.11 -0.36 2.87
CA ARG A 10 8.82 0.51 1.74
C ARG A 10 7.43 1.13 1.83
N ILE A 11 6.43 0.34 2.24
CA ILE A 11 5.08 0.83 2.48
C ILE A 11 5.10 1.95 3.53
N ILE A 12 5.75 1.73 4.67
CA ILE A 12 5.88 2.74 5.72
C ILE A 12 6.59 4.00 5.22
N GLN A 13 7.66 3.86 4.41
CA GLN A 13 8.36 5.01 3.85
C GLN A 13 7.48 5.86 2.91
N VAL A 14 6.66 5.23 2.07
CA VAL A 14 5.75 5.95 1.18
C VAL A 14 4.67 6.67 1.99
N ILE A 15 4.09 6.01 3.00
CA ILE A 15 3.10 6.61 3.89
C ILE A 15 3.70 7.81 4.62
N ASP A 16 4.89 7.67 5.20
CA ASP A 16 5.61 8.75 5.88
C ASP A 16 5.89 9.93 4.95
N LYS A 17 6.30 9.67 3.71
CA LYS A 17 6.55 10.69 2.68
C LYS A 17 5.29 11.48 2.33
N VAL A 18 4.14 10.81 2.19
CA VAL A 18 2.86 11.48 1.86
C VAL A 18 2.30 12.23 3.05
N MET A 19 2.33 11.61 4.23
CA MET A 19 1.82 12.20 5.46
C MET A 19 2.72 13.33 5.99
N ALA A 20 3.98 13.38 5.55
CA ALA A 20 5.00 14.37 5.94
C ALA A 20 5.10 14.57 7.47
N CYS A 21 4.70 13.54 8.21
CA CYS A 21 4.57 13.53 9.65
C CYS A 21 5.18 12.20 10.05
N GLY A 22 6.26 12.25 10.84
CA GLY A 22 7.00 11.09 11.35
C GLY A 22 6.16 10.24 12.29
N THR A 23 5.07 9.70 11.78
CA THR A 23 4.11 8.88 12.49
C THR A 23 4.68 7.48 12.56
N ASP A 24 4.72 6.93 13.77
CA ASP A 24 5.03 5.52 14.01
C ASP A 24 3.89 4.68 13.40
N THR A 25 4.07 4.35 12.12
CA THR A 25 3.05 3.67 11.32
C THR A 25 3.22 2.18 11.51
N GLN A 26 2.19 1.52 12.05
CA GLN A 26 2.23 0.08 12.32
C GLN A 26 1.40 -0.70 11.30
N MET A 27 1.86 -1.90 10.93
CA MET A 27 1.14 -2.78 9.98
C MET A 27 -0.29 -3.10 10.46
N ASP A 28 -0.46 -3.37 11.75
CA ASP A 28 -1.78 -3.69 12.33
C ASP A 28 -2.68 -2.45 12.50
N GLN A 29 -2.15 -1.24 12.28
CA GLN A 29 -2.89 -0.01 12.45
C GLN A 29 -3.90 0.19 11.32
N ALA A 30 -5.07 0.72 11.68
CA ALA A 30 -6.09 1.06 10.70
C ALA A 30 -5.78 2.38 9.99
N TRP A 31 -6.18 2.48 8.72
CA TRP A 31 -6.03 3.73 7.95
C TRP A 31 -6.78 4.90 8.60
N GLY A 32 -7.95 4.63 9.18
CA GLY A 32 -8.70 5.64 9.94
C GLY A 32 -7.94 6.18 11.15
N GLU A 33 -7.09 5.36 11.79
CA GLU A 33 -6.29 5.78 12.95
C GLU A 33 -5.05 6.57 12.56
N LEU A 34 -4.52 6.37 11.35
CA LEU A 34 -3.48 7.22 10.76
C LEU A 34 -3.95 8.65 10.50
N GLY A 35 -5.27 8.88 10.46
CA GLY A 35 -5.85 10.16 10.07
C GLY A 35 -5.68 10.45 8.57
N THR A 36 -5.46 9.41 7.75
CA THR A 36 -5.44 9.55 6.29
C THR A 36 -6.84 9.91 5.78
N ASN A 37 -6.92 10.92 4.90
CA ASN A 37 -8.15 11.21 4.17
C ASN A 37 -8.15 10.47 2.83
N SER A 38 -9.30 10.45 2.14
CA SER A 38 -9.44 9.83 0.82
C SER A 38 -8.39 10.32 -0.18
N LEU A 39 -8.04 11.62 -0.16
CA LEU A 39 -7.00 12.19 -1.03
C LEU A 39 -5.59 11.74 -0.65
N ASP A 40 -5.31 11.58 0.64
CA ASP A 40 -4.00 11.12 1.12
C ASP A 40 -3.82 9.64 0.77
N TYR A 41 -4.87 8.83 0.94
CA TYR A 41 -4.90 7.44 0.53
C TYR A 41 -4.62 7.27 -0.97
N ILE A 42 -5.31 8.03 -1.84
CA ILE A 42 -5.06 7.99 -3.29
C ILE A 42 -3.59 8.32 -3.61
N LYS A 43 -3.02 9.36 -2.99
CA LYS A 43 -1.60 9.70 -3.19
C LYS A 43 -0.66 8.60 -2.75
N ILE A 44 -0.96 7.95 -1.60
CA ILE A 44 -0.19 6.82 -1.10
C ILE A 44 -0.21 5.71 -2.14
N VAL A 45 -1.39 5.30 -2.61
CA VAL A 45 -1.51 4.24 -3.61
C VAL A 45 -0.76 4.59 -4.90
N VAL A 46 -0.92 5.80 -5.43
CA VAL A 46 -0.21 6.26 -6.64
C VAL A 46 1.31 6.24 -6.47
N GLU A 47 1.83 6.57 -5.28
CA GLU A 47 3.28 6.46 -5.02
C GLU A 47 3.72 5.00 -4.85
N MET A 48 2.86 4.12 -4.30
CA MET A 48 3.13 2.68 -4.23
C MET A 48 3.16 2.05 -5.62
N GLU A 49 2.20 2.37 -6.48
CA GLU A 49 2.16 1.92 -7.88
C GLU A 49 3.47 2.20 -8.60
N LYS A 50 3.98 3.43 -8.46
CA LYS A 50 5.28 3.82 -9.03
C LYS A 50 6.48 3.16 -8.36
N GLU A 51 6.44 2.96 -7.04
CA GLU A 51 7.57 2.39 -6.29
C GLU A 51 7.71 0.88 -6.50
N PHE A 52 6.58 0.18 -6.70
CA PHE A 52 6.54 -1.27 -6.93
C PHE A 52 6.34 -1.66 -8.39
N ASP A 53 6.17 -0.69 -9.29
CA ASP A 53 5.91 -0.89 -10.72
C ASP A 53 4.68 -1.80 -10.93
N ILE A 54 3.58 -1.46 -10.24
CA ILE A 54 2.29 -2.17 -10.30
C ILE A 54 1.19 -1.21 -10.75
N GLU A 55 0.09 -1.75 -11.29
CA GLU A 55 -1.14 -1.00 -11.59
C GLU A 55 -2.27 -1.46 -10.68
N ILE A 56 -2.85 -0.51 -9.93
CA ILE A 56 -4.00 -0.71 -9.07
C ILE A 56 -5.18 0.03 -9.69
N ASP A 57 -6.19 -0.75 -10.08
CA ASP A 57 -7.41 -0.20 -10.67
C ASP A 57 -8.09 0.80 -9.71
N ASP A 58 -8.36 2.03 -10.15
CA ASP A 58 -8.98 3.11 -9.34
C ASP A 58 -10.35 2.66 -8.75
N ASP A 59 -11.09 1.85 -9.51
CA ASP A 59 -12.36 1.25 -9.08
C ASP A 59 -12.14 0.26 -7.92
N ARG A 60 -11.03 -0.50 -7.96
CA ARG A 60 -10.62 -1.38 -6.86
C ARG A 60 -10.08 -0.59 -5.69
N LEU A 61 -9.37 0.50 -5.91
CA LEU A 61 -8.88 1.43 -4.87
C LEU A 61 -10.01 1.91 -3.95
N THR A 62 -11.21 2.06 -4.50
CA THR A 62 -12.42 2.44 -3.77
C THR A 62 -13.10 1.25 -3.07
N PHE A 63 -12.90 0.04 -3.58
CA PHE A 63 -13.50 -1.22 -3.11
C PHE A 63 -12.63 -2.02 -2.14
N VAL A 64 -11.31 -1.82 -2.22
CA VAL A 64 -10.27 -2.35 -1.36
C VAL A 64 -10.44 -1.63 -0.03
N GLN A 65 -11.43 -2.09 0.72
CA GLN A 65 -11.66 -1.80 2.13
C GLN A 65 -10.56 -2.50 2.92
N THR A 66 -9.30 -2.12 2.69
CA THR A 66 -8.24 -2.55 3.59
C THR A 66 -8.49 -1.81 4.88
N ASP A 67 -8.91 -2.54 5.92
CA ASP A 67 -9.11 -1.96 7.25
C ASP A 67 -7.77 -1.49 7.83
N THR A 68 -6.70 -2.27 7.60
CA THR A 68 -5.35 -2.03 8.12
C THR A 68 -4.29 -1.99 7.03
N ILE A 69 -3.11 -1.49 7.38
CA ILE A 69 -1.96 -1.43 6.47
C ILE A 69 -1.45 -2.83 6.12
N ALA A 70 -1.57 -3.79 7.05
CA ALA A 70 -1.22 -5.20 6.83
C ALA A 70 -2.07 -5.81 5.71
N ASP A 71 -3.37 -5.51 5.69
CA ASP A 71 -4.28 -5.97 4.64
C ASP A 71 -3.87 -5.39 3.28
N PHE A 72 -3.52 -4.09 3.25
CA PHE A 72 -3.02 -3.45 2.05
C PHE A 72 -1.69 -4.03 1.58
N ARG A 73 -0.78 -4.34 2.51
CA ARG A 73 0.46 -5.06 2.22
C ARG A 73 0.18 -6.41 1.57
N ASP A 74 -0.78 -7.17 2.10
CA ASP A 74 -1.11 -8.49 1.55
C ASP A 74 -1.71 -8.38 0.14
N TYR A 75 -2.55 -7.37 -0.07
CA TYR A 75 -3.06 -7.03 -1.40
C TYR A 75 -1.93 -6.69 -2.39
N LEU A 76 -0.96 -5.87 -1.98
CA LEU A 76 0.22 -5.55 -2.80
C LEU A 76 1.05 -6.80 -3.11
N VAL A 77 1.27 -7.68 -2.12
CA VAL A 77 1.95 -8.97 -2.35
C VAL A 77 1.18 -9.79 -3.36
N SER A 78 -0.15 -9.89 -3.22
CA SER A 78 -0.99 -10.63 -4.16
C SER A 78 -0.96 -10.06 -5.57
N LEU A 79 -0.74 -8.75 -5.76
CA LEU A 79 -0.55 -8.15 -7.08
C LEU A 79 0.82 -8.48 -7.67
N ILE A 80 1.87 -8.36 -6.85
CA ILE A 80 3.26 -8.60 -7.28
C ILE A 80 3.49 -10.10 -7.58
N GLU A 81 2.94 -10.99 -6.74
CA GLU A 81 3.04 -12.45 -6.92
C GLU A 81 1.97 -12.99 -7.88
N GLY A 82 0.82 -12.32 -8.00
CA GLY A 82 -0.34 -12.74 -8.79
C GLY A 82 -0.36 -12.29 -10.25
N ASP A 83 0.70 -11.64 -10.76
CA ASP A 83 0.84 -11.33 -12.19
C ASP A 83 1.05 -12.58 -13.07
N SER A 84 1.12 -13.76 -12.46
CA SER A 84 1.10 -15.04 -13.19
C SER A 84 -0.29 -15.69 -13.07
N GLU A 85 -0.99 -15.79 -14.21
CA GLU A 85 -2.29 -16.48 -14.44
C GLU A 85 -3.54 -15.58 -14.20
N HIS A 86 -4.42 -15.24 -15.14
CA HIS A 86 -4.87 -15.90 -16.37
C HIS A 86 -5.90 -14.99 -17.09
N GLU A 87 -5.75 -14.73 -18.39
CA GLU A 87 -6.90 -14.53 -19.28
C GLU A 87 -7.55 -15.91 -19.50
N PRO A 88 -8.81 -16.17 -19.14
CA PRO A 88 -9.58 -17.23 -19.76
C PRO A 88 -10.31 -16.66 -20.98
N ASP A 89 -9.84 -17.11 -22.15
CA ASP A 89 -10.47 -17.22 -23.49
C ASP A 89 -11.89 -16.66 -23.68
#